data_AF-A0A534XRU3-F1
#
_entry.id   AF-A0A534XRU3-F1
#
_cell.length_a   1.000
_cell.length_b   1.000
_cell.length_c   1.000
_cell.angle_alpha   90.00
_cell.angle_beta   90.00
_cell.angle_gamma   90.00
#
_symmetry.space_group_name_H-M   'P 1'
#
loop_
_entity.id
_entity.type
_entity.pdbx_description
1 polymer ?
#
loop_
_entity_poly.entity_id
_entity_poly.type
_entity_poly.pdbx_seq_one_letter_code
_entity_poly.pdbx_strand_id
1 'polypeptide(L)'
;MKILFVGDIVGKPGRAAVRHFVPLLRERHGLDLCIGNSENSAGGAGITPESADDLLEAGLDLLTAGNHTWHRREVFSYLDRPSSRQLRPANYPQGAPGRGHRVIATSDGRKLGVLNVEGRVFMKSIDCPFRTAERLVEELRGETACILVDVHCEATSEKQA
;
A
#
# COMPACT_ATOMS: atom_id res chain seq x y z
N MET A 1 -10.20 15.59 4.99
CA MET A 1 -10.21 14.13 4.87
C MET A 1 -9.37 13.56 6.00
N LYS A 2 -9.88 12.62 6.79
CA LYS A 2 -9.15 11.94 7.87
C LYS A 2 -8.73 10.56 7.40
N ILE A 3 -7.43 10.32 7.34
CA ILE A 3 -6.85 9.08 6.82
C ILE A 3 -6.15 8.36 7.97
N LEU A 4 -6.39 7.05 8.10
CA LEU A 4 -5.56 6.17 8.91
C LEU A 4 -4.62 5.41 7.99
N PHE A 5 -3.34 5.41 8.33
CA PHE A 5 -2.36 4.53 7.72
C PHE A 5 -1.86 3.54 8.77
N VAL A 6 -2.00 2.25 8.49
CA VAL A 6 -1.48 1.16 9.33
C VAL A 6 -0.14 0.73 8.76
N GLY A 7 0.91 0.76 9.58
CA GLY A 7 2.23 0.24 9.20
C GLY A 7 2.21 -1.27 8.96
N ASP A 8 3.38 -1.87 8.81
CA ASP A 8 3.56 -3.27 8.43
C ASP A 8 2.72 -4.25 9.26
N ILE A 9 1.80 -4.92 8.58
CA ILE A 9 0.89 -5.89 9.18
C ILE A 9 1.54 -7.27 9.15
N VAL A 10 2.03 -7.72 10.31
CA VAL A 10 2.82 -8.96 10.39
C VAL A 10 1.99 -10.17 10.80
N GLY A 11 1.80 -11.10 9.85
CA GLY A 11 1.23 -12.41 10.07
C GLY A 11 -0.18 -12.42 10.70
N LYS A 12 -0.57 -13.56 11.27
CA LYS A 12 -1.88 -13.72 11.91
C LYS A 12 -2.13 -12.71 13.06
N PRO A 13 -1.17 -12.40 13.94
CA PRO A 13 -1.39 -11.40 14.99
C PRO A 13 -1.68 -10.00 14.45
N GLY A 14 -0.94 -9.57 13.42
CA GLY A 14 -1.17 -8.28 12.75
C GLY A 14 -2.56 -8.21 12.12
N ARG A 15 -2.97 -9.24 11.37
CA ARG A 15 -4.31 -9.28 10.77
C ARG A 15 -5.42 -9.29 11.83
N ALA A 16 -5.22 -9.98 12.95
CA ALA A 16 -6.16 -9.98 14.07
C ALA A 16 -6.27 -8.60 14.73
N ALA A 17 -5.15 -7.89 14.90
CA ALA A 17 -5.14 -6.53 15.42
C ALA A 17 -5.90 -5.58 14.48
N VAL A 18 -5.67 -5.66 13.16
CA VAL A 18 -6.40 -4.85 12.17
C VAL A 18 -7.90 -5.10 12.25
N ARG A 19 -8.32 -6.37 12.24
CA ARG A 19 -9.73 -6.79 12.34
C ARG A 19 -10.43 -6.26 13.58
N HIS A 20 -9.70 -6.14 14.70
CA HIS A 20 -10.27 -5.62 15.94
C HIS A 20 -10.25 -4.09 16.00
N PHE A 21 -9.11 -3.46 15.72
CA PHE A 21 -8.90 -2.04 16.02
C PHE A 21 -9.32 -1.10 14.90
N VAL A 22 -9.19 -1.48 13.62
CA VAL A 22 -9.51 -0.55 12.51
C VAL A 22 -10.98 -0.12 12.52
N PRO A 23 -11.97 -1.01 12.69
CA PRO A 23 -13.38 -0.59 12.79
C PRO A 23 -13.62 0.36 13.97
N LEU A 24 -13.05 0.05 15.14
CA LEU A 24 -13.17 0.88 16.35
C LEU A 24 -12.54 2.26 16.18
N LEU A 25 -11.36 2.34 15.56
CA LEU A 25 -10.68 3.59 15.28
C LEU A 25 -11.44 4.41 14.23
N ARG A 26 -12.03 3.75 13.21
CA ARG A 26 -12.84 4.41 12.18
C ARG A 26 -14.05 5.08 12.80
N GLU A 27 -14.77 4.39 13.67
CA GLU A 27 -15.91 4.96 14.41
C GLU A 27 -15.45 6.08 15.36
N ARG A 28 -14.46 5.81 16.22
CA ARG A 28 -14.00 6.76 17.25
C ARG A 28 -13.49 8.07 16.67
N HIS A 29 -12.75 8.02 15.56
CA HIS A 29 -12.09 9.20 15.01
C HIS A 29 -12.81 9.78 13.79
N GLY A 30 -13.86 9.10 13.29
CA GLY A 30 -14.55 9.45 12.05
C GLY A 30 -13.60 9.39 10.86
N LEU A 31 -12.90 8.27 10.68
CA LEU A 31 -11.92 8.10 9.59
C LEU A 31 -12.65 7.95 8.25
N ASP A 32 -12.20 8.70 7.26
CA ASP A 32 -12.75 8.69 5.90
C ASP A 32 -12.19 7.51 5.09
N LEU A 33 -10.88 7.24 5.22
CA LEU A 33 -10.16 6.17 4.52
C LEU A 33 -9.12 5.52 5.44
N CYS A 34 -8.95 4.20 5.33
CA CYS A 34 -7.97 3.41 6.07
C CYS A 34 -7.09 2.63 5.08
N ILE A 35 -5.79 2.90 5.09
CA ILE A 35 -4.80 2.26 4.22
C ILE A 35 -3.88 1.44 5.12
N GLY A 36 -3.33 0.32 4.64
CA GLY A 36 -2.34 -0.43 5.42
C GLY A 36 -1.30 -1.15 4.59
N ASN A 37 -0.10 -1.29 5.15
CA ASN A 37 0.97 -2.04 4.51
C ASN A 37 0.84 -3.54 4.82
N SER A 38 0.59 -4.34 3.79
CA SER A 38 0.31 -5.78 3.90
C SER A 38 1.51 -6.68 3.62
N GLU A 39 2.73 -6.13 3.42
CA GLU A 39 3.84 -6.92 2.87
C GLU A 39 4.26 -8.13 3.71
N ASN A 40 3.94 -8.13 5.00
CA ASN A 40 4.24 -9.20 5.96
C ASN A 40 3.00 -10.00 6.39
N SER A 41 1.88 -9.81 5.70
CA SER A 41 0.57 -10.32 6.12
C SER A 41 0.49 -11.85 6.06
N ALA A 42 1.17 -12.52 5.13
CA ALA A 42 1.14 -13.97 4.97
C ALA A 42 2.32 -14.67 5.66
N GLY A 43 2.12 -15.11 6.89
CA GLY A 43 3.12 -15.90 7.63
C GLY A 43 4.41 -15.14 7.93
N GLY A 44 4.34 -13.81 8.02
CA GLY A 44 5.46 -12.93 8.36
C GLY A 44 6.24 -12.38 7.17
N ALA A 45 6.04 -12.91 5.95
CA ALA A 45 6.63 -12.37 4.73
C ALA A 45 5.79 -12.74 3.49
N GLY A 46 5.46 -11.72 2.72
CA GLY A 46 4.63 -11.80 1.52
C GLY A 46 3.13 -11.68 1.79
N ILE A 47 2.37 -11.76 0.70
CA ILE A 47 0.93 -11.56 0.66
C ILE A 47 0.31 -12.73 -0.12
N THR A 48 -0.69 -13.39 0.44
CA THR A 48 -1.60 -14.26 -0.31
C THR A 48 -2.94 -13.55 -0.56
N PRO A 49 -3.73 -13.97 -1.57
CA PRO A 49 -5.08 -13.44 -1.79
C PRO A 49 -5.92 -13.41 -0.50
N GLU A 50 -5.89 -14.50 0.27
CA GLU A 50 -6.66 -14.63 1.51
C GLU A 50 -6.19 -13.61 2.56
N SER A 51 -4.88 -13.39 2.68
CA SER A 51 -4.35 -12.42 3.63
C SER A 51 -4.66 -10.97 3.25
N ALA A 52 -4.74 -10.65 1.95
CA ALA A 52 -5.13 -9.33 1.47
C ALA A 52 -6.64 -9.12 1.64
N ASP A 53 -7.45 -10.10 1.24
CA ASP A 53 -8.90 -10.04 1.37
C ASP A 53 -9.33 -9.96 2.85
N ASP A 54 -8.68 -10.73 3.74
CA ASP A 54 -8.84 -10.64 5.21
C ASP A 54 -8.73 -9.18 5.72
N LEU A 55 -7.77 -8.43 5.19
CA LEU A 55 -7.46 -7.06 5.60
C LEU A 55 -8.42 -6.03 5.01
N LEU A 56 -8.85 -6.26 3.76
CA LEU A 56 -9.86 -5.44 3.11
C LEU A 56 -11.22 -5.60 3.78
N GLU A 57 -11.59 -6.84 4.13
CA GLU A 57 -12.81 -7.15 4.89
C GLU A 57 -12.78 -6.60 6.31
N ALA A 58 -11.59 -6.50 6.92
CA ALA A 58 -11.37 -5.85 8.21
C ALA A 58 -11.53 -4.32 8.18
N GLY A 59 -11.76 -3.73 7.00
CA GLY A 59 -12.08 -2.31 6.84
C GLY A 59 -10.95 -1.48 6.24
N LEU A 60 -9.84 -2.07 5.78
CA LEU A 60 -8.88 -1.34 4.95
C LEU A 60 -9.44 -1.11 3.54
N ASP A 61 -9.29 0.10 3.04
CA ASP A 61 -9.81 0.52 1.73
C ASP A 61 -8.80 0.24 0.61
N LEU A 62 -7.50 0.26 0.92
CA LEU A 62 -6.40 -0.03 0.01
C LEU A 62 -5.20 -0.56 0.78
N LEU A 63 -4.43 -1.44 0.15
CA LEU A 63 -3.23 -2.03 0.71
C LEU A 63 -2.00 -1.57 -0.06
N THR A 64 -0.92 -1.23 0.65
CA THR A 64 0.42 -1.03 0.10
C THR A 64 1.30 -2.24 0.44
N ALA A 65 2.53 -2.27 -0.07
CA ALA A 65 3.48 -3.34 0.19
C ALA A 65 4.92 -2.82 0.29
N GLY A 66 5.88 -3.71 0.08
CA GLY A 66 7.31 -3.46 0.22
C GLY A 66 8.15 -4.54 -0.45
N ASN A 67 9.36 -4.78 0.04
CA ASN A 67 10.31 -5.71 -0.57
C ASN A 67 9.84 -7.17 -0.52
N HIS A 68 8.91 -7.52 0.39
CA HIS A 68 8.36 -8.87 0.50
C HIS A 68 7.18 -9.16 -0.44
N THR A 69 6.76 -8.19 -1.27
CA THR A 69 5.63 -8.34 -2.22
C THR A 69 5.62 -9.70 -2.92
N TRP A 70 6.76 -10.16 -3.42
CA TRP A 70 6.89 -11.32 -4.32
C TRP A 70 7.12 -12.67 -3.61
N HIS A 71 7.09 -12.72 -2.28
CA HIS A 71 7.47 -13.92 -1.52
C HIS A 71 6.44 -15.08 -1.63
N ARG A 72 5.23 -14.80 -2.12
CA ARG A 72 4.17 -15.80 -2.35
C ARG A 72 3.79 -15.79 -3.83
N ARG A 73 3.70 -16.96 -4.46
CA ARG A 73 3.46 -17.07 -5.92
C ARG A 73 2.04 -16.66 -6.32
N GLU A 74 1.11 -16.76 -5.38
CA GLU A 74 -0.29 -16.45 -5.54
C GLU A 74 -0.54 -14.94 -5.69
N VAL A 75 0.40 -14.10 -5.25
CA VAL A 75 0.29 -12.63 -5.32
C VAL A 75 0.29 -12.12 -6.76
N PHE A 76 0.97 -12.81 -7.68
CA PHE A 76 1.20 -12.33 -9.04
C PHE A 76 -0.14 -12.15 -9.79
N SER A 77 -0.98 -13.19 -9.79
CA SER A 77 -2.30 -13.13 -10.42
C SER A 77 -3.30 -12.28 -9.64
N TYR A 78 -3.11 -12.13 -8.33
CA TYR A 78 -3.94 -11.27 -7.48
C TYR A 78 -3.73 -9.78 -7.81
N LEU A 79 -2.48 -9.38 -8.01
CA LEU A 79 -2.08 -8.02 -8.35
C LEU A 79 -2.63 -7.57 -9.72
N ASP A 80 -2.68 -8.45 -10.70
CA ASP A 80 -3.16 -8.14 -12.05
C ASP A 80 -4.68 -8.02 -12.19
N ARG A 81 -5.45 -8.39 -11.15
CA ARG A 81 -6.91 -8.22 -11.17
C ARG A 81 -7.25 -6.73 -11.38
N PRO A 82 -8.12 -6.37 -12.34
CA PRO A 82 -8.51 -4.98 -12.54
C PRO A 82 -9.10 -4.31 -11.29
N SER A 83 -9.76 -5.10 -10.44
CA SER A 83 -10.34 -4.65 -9.16
C SER A 83 -9.33 -4.64 -8.00
N SER A 84 -8.11 -5.16 -8.17
CA SER A 84 -7.15 -5.37 -7.08
C SER A 84 -6.87 -4.10 -6.28
N ARG A 85 -7.14 -4.16 -4.97
CA ARG A 85 -6.90 -3.07 -4.01
C ARG A 85 -5.54 -3.22 -3.31
N GLN A 86 -4.63 -4.02 -3.88
CA GLN A 86 -3.27 -4.20 -3.41
C GLN A 86 -2.29 -3.51 -4.36
N LEU A 87 -1.53 -2.56 -3.83
CA LEU A 87 -0.41 -1.94 -4.51
C LEU A 87 0.89 -2.72 -4.23
N ARG A 88 1.84 -2.56 -5.15
CA ARG A 88 3.24 -2.96 -5.00
C ARG A 88 4.13 -1.72 -5.15
N PRO A 89 5.41 -1.76 -4.77
CA PRO A 89 6.30 -0.63 -5.03
C PRO A 89 6.39 -0.29 -6.53
N ALA A 90 6.14 0.97 -6.87
CA ALA A 90 5.95 1.43 -8.25
C ALA A 90 7.23 1.37 -9.09
N ASN A 91 8.39 1.44 -8.44
CA ASN A 91 9.71 1.48 -9.07
C ASN A 91 10.35 0.10 -9.29
N TYR A 92 9.54 -0.97 -9.32
CA TYR A 92 9.96 -2.22 -9.95
C TYR A 92 10.00 -2.06 -11.48
N PRO A 93 10.89 -2.82 -12.18
CA PRO A 93 11.04 -2.74 -13.63
C PRO A 93 9.72 -2.87 -14.40
N GLN A 94 9.69 -2.27 -15.59
CA GLN A 94 8.55 -2.38 -16.49
C GLN A 94 8.18 -3.84 -16.76
N GLY A 95 6.87 -4.14 -16.73
CA GLY A 95 6.34 -5.50 -16.88
C GLY A 95 6.09 -6.23 -15.55
N ALA A 96 6.52 -5.68 -14.41
CA ALA A 96 6.13 -6.21 -13.11
C ALA A 96 4.60 -6.10 -12.92
N PRO A 97 3.92 -7.16 -12.46
CA PRO A 97 2.47 -7.21 -12.38
C PRO A 97 1.90 -6.23 -11.35
N GLY A 98 0.60 -5.98 -11.48
CA GLY A 98 -0.13 -5.04 -10.63
C GLY A 98 0.26 -3.58 -10.81
N ARG A 99 -0.10 -2.79 -9.80
CA ARG A 99 -0.09 -1.32 -9.87
C ARG A 99 0.76 -0.73 -8.75
N GLY A 100 1.45 0.36 -9.08
CA GLY A 100 2.23 1.14 -8.12
C GLY A 100 1.44 2.24 -7.40
N HIS A 101 0.30 2.64 -7.96
CA HIS A 101 -0.55 3.70 -7.43
C HIS A 101 -2.03 3.43 -7.76
N ARG A 102 -2.93 4.11 -7.04
CA ARG A 102 -4.37 4.11 -7.31
C ARG A 102 -5.05 5.34 -6.71
N VAL A 103 -6.07 5.85 -7.39
CA VAL A 103 -7.01 6.82 -6.81
C VAL A 103 -8.18 6.08 -6.18
N ILE A 104 -8.47 6.39 -4.92
CA ILE A 104 -9.64 5.93 -4.19
C ILE A 104 -10.49 7.14 -3.76
N ALA A 105 -11.78 6.94 -3.54
CA ALA A 105 -12.71 8.00 -3.18
C ALA A 105 -13.48 7.66 -1.90
N THR A 106 -13.75 8.68 -1.11
CA THR A 106 -14.69 8.61 0.01
C THR A 106 -16.12 8.49 -0.49
N SER A 107 -17.06 8.15 0.39
CA SER A 107 -18.50 8.07 0.06
C SER A 107 -19.09 9.40 -0.44
N ASP A 108 -18.53 10.53 -0.02
CA ASP A 108 -18.90 11.88 -0.47
C ASP A 108 -18.05 12.38 -1.66
N GLY A 109 -17.27 11.50 -2.30
CA GLY A 109 -16.59 11.77 -3.58
C GLY A 109 -15.24 12.48 -3.49
N ARG A 110 -14.73 12.80 -2.29
CA ARG A 110 -13.37 13.32 -2.12
C ARG A 110 -12.36 12.22 -2.49
N LYS A 111 -11.35 12.57 -3.28
CA LYS A 111 -10.38 11.61 -3.83
C LYS A 111 -9.04 11.64 -3.10
N LEU A 112 -8.43 10.47 -2.91
CA LEU A 112 -7.07 10.29 -2.42
C LEU A 112 -6.27 9.49 -3.44
N GLY A 113 -5.16 10.05 -3.92
CA GLY A 113 -4.14 9.30 -4.65
C GLY A 113 -3.25 8.57 -3.67
N VAL A 114 -3.02 7.28 -3.86
CA VAL A 114 -2.08 6.50 -3.05
C VAL A 114 -1.00 5.95 -3.96
N LEU A 115 0.26 6.14 -3.57
CA LEU A 115 1.46 5.68 -4.27
C LEU A 115 2.31 4.88 -3.29
N ASN A 116 2.91 3.78 -3.76
CA ASN A 116 3.90 3.02 -3.00
C ASN A 116 5.21 2.97 -3.78
N VAL A 117 6.35 3.22 -3.12
CA VAL A 117 7.70 3.12 -3.70
C VAL A 117 8.63 2.42 -2.70
N GLU A 118 9.69 1.78 -3.20
CA GLU A 118 10.69 1.07 -2.40
C GLU A 118 12.05 1.76 -2.54
N GLY A 119 12.74 1.98 -1.42
CA GLY A 119 14.10 2.55 -1.42
C GLY A 119 15.13 1.61 -1.99
N ARG A 120 16.38 2.06 -2.07
CA ARG A 120 17.49 1.29 -2.65
C ARG A 120 18.67 1.15 -1.71
N VAL A 121 18.83 2.07 -0.76
CA VAL A 121 19.97 2.01 0.17
C VAL A 121 19.75 0.83 1.12
N PHE A 122 20.68 -0.12 1.10
CA PHE A 122 20.60 -1.41 1.82
C PHE A 122 19.46 -2.34 1.37
N MET A 123 18.90 -2.10 0.18
CA MET A 123 17.78 -2.85 -0.38
C MET A 123 18.08 -3.31 -1.81
N LYS A 124 17.06 -3.80 -2.53
CA LYS A 124 17.23 -4.25 -3.93
C LYS A 124 17.56 -3.08 -4.85
N SER A 125 18.41 -3.36 -5.83
CA SER A 125 18.70 -2.42 -6.92
C SER A 125 17.56 -2.43 -7.94
N ILE A 126 16.57 -1.58 -7.71
CA ILE A 126 15.44 -1.32 -8.61
C ILE A 126 15.49 0.12 -9.16
N ASP A 127 14.48 0.53 -9.94
CA ASP A 127 14.45 1.86 -10.55
C ASP A 127 14.44 2.97 -9.48
N CYS A 128 14.86 4.17 -9.87
CA CYS A 128 14.95 5.31 -8.94
C CYS A 128 13.58 5.64 -8.31
N PRO A 129 13.42 5.57 -6.97
CA PRO A 129 12.16 5.84 -6.31
C PRO A 129 11.75 7.31 -6.47
N PHE A 130 12.70 8.25 -6.42
CA PHE A 130 12.45 9.69 -6.56
C PHE A 130 11.85 10.04 -7.92
N ARG A 131 12.49 9.62 -9.02
CA ARG A 131 12.00 9.89 -10.39
C ARG A 131 10.64 9.22 -10.64
N THR A 132 10.46 8.01 -10.11
CA THR A 132 9.19 7.30 -10.21
C THR A 132 8.08 8.03 -9.45
N ALA A 133 8.37 8.47 -8.22
CA ALA A 133 7.43 9.18 -7.39
C ALA A 133 7.04 10.53 -7.99
N GLU A 134 8.02 11.32 -8.46
CA GLU A 134 7.77 12.62 -9.08
C GLU A 134 6.82 12.50 -10.28
N ARG A 135 7.11 11.56 -11.20
CA ARG A 135 6.25 11.30 -12.36
C ARG A 135 4.83 10.90 -11.93
N LEU A 136 4.70 9.96 -11.01
CA LEU A 136 3.39 9.45 -10.59
C LEU A 136 2.59 10.44 -9.75
N VAL A 137 3.26 11.27 -8.95
CA VAL A 137 2.63 12.38 -8.23
C VAL A 137 2.06 13.39 -9.22
N GLU A 138 2.80 13.72 -10.29
CA GLU A 138 2.31 14.64 -11.32
C GLU A 138 1.10 14.06 -12.08
N GLU A 139 1.12 12.77 -12.41
CA GLU A 139 -0.03 12.07 -12.98
C GLU A 139 -1.25 12.12 -12.04
N LEU A 140 -1.06 11.81 -10.75
CA LEU A 140 -2.13 11.82 -9.74
C LEU A 140 -2.70 13.22 -9.48
N ARG A 141 -1.90 14.28 -9.61
CA ARG A 141 -2.36 15.67 -9.48
C ARG A 141 -3.42 16.06 -10.51
N GLY A 142 -3.45 15.38 -11.66
CA GLY A 142 -4.52 15.53 -12.64
C GLY A 142 -5.89 15.07 -12.13
N GLU A 143 -5.94 14.24 -11.09
CA GLU A 143 -7.17 13.69 -10.52
C GLU A 143 -7.48 14.18 -9.11
N THR A 144 -6.45 14.42 -8.28
CA THR A 144 -6.61 14.90 -6.90
C THR A 144 -5.37 15.60 -6.38
N ALA A 145 -5.58 16.65 -5.57
CA ALA A 145 -4.51 17.32 -4.85
C ALA A 145 -4.06 16.57 -3.58
N CYS A 146 -4.83 15.59 -3.10
CA CYS A 146 -4.52 14.84 -1.89
C CYS A 146 -3.84 13.52 -2.28
N ILE A 147 -2.54 13.39 -1.97
CA ILE A 147 -1.72 12.24 -2.33
C ILE A 147 -0.98 11.71 -1.10
N LEU A 148 -1.12 10.42 -0.82
CA LEU A 148 -0.38 9.68 0.19
C LEU A 148 0.69 8.83 -0.49
N VAL A 149 1.93 8.94 0.00
CA VAL A 149 3.06 8.16 -0.51
C VAL A 149 3.58 7.26 0.61
N ASP A 150 3.52 5.94 0.40
CA ASP A 150 4.19 4.95 1.24
C ASP A 150 5.59 4.67 0.68
N VAL A 151 6.60 5.21 1.37
CA VAL A 151 8.02 5.03 1.04
C VAL A 151 8.60 3.91 1.91
N HIS A 152 8.60 2.71 1.35
CA HIS A 152 9.10 1.52 2.02
C HIS A 152 10.62 1.43 1.85
N CYS A 153 11.39 1.93 2.82
CA CYS A 153 12.85 1.86 2.75
C CYS A 153 13.54 1.69 4.11
N GLU A 154 14.81 1.27 4.07
CA GLU A 154 15.62 1.01 5.26
C GLU A 154 16.32 2.29 5.75
N ALA A 155 17.07 2.96 4.87
CA ALA A 155 17.89 4.10 5.27
C ALA A 155 17.06 5.34 5.60
N THR A 156 17.26 5.89 6.79
CA THR A 156 16.61 7.12 7.24
C THR A 156 16.95 8.33 6.38
N SER A 157 18.18 8.39 5.84
CA SER A 157 18.61 9.43 4.90
C SER A 157 17.81 9.41 3.60
N GLU A 158 17.44 8.22 3.11
CA GLU A 158 16.62 8.09 1.90
C GLU A 158 15.15 8.43 2.18
N LYS A 159 14.65 8.19 3.40
CA LYS A 159 13.29 8.62 3.82
C LYS A 159 13.12 10.14 3.89
N GLN A 160 14.18 10.86 4.28
CA GLN A 160 14.12 12.30 4.54
C GLN A 160 14.41 13.18 3.32
N ALA A 161 15.08 12.63 2.31
CA ALA A 161 15.45 13.34 1.08
C ALA A 161 14.24 13.64 0.18
#